data_AF-D5Q800-F1
#
_entry.id   AF-D5Q800-F1
#
_cell.length_a   1.000
_cell.length_b   1.000
_cell.length_c   1.000
_cell.angle_alpha   90.00
_cell.angle_beta   90.00
_cell.angle_gamma   90.00
#
_symmetry.space_group_name_H-M   'P 1'
#
loop_
_entity.id
_entity.type
_entity.pdbx_description
1 polymer ?
#
loop_
_entity_poly.entity_id
_entity_poly.type
_entity_poly.pdbx_seq_one_letter_code
_entity_poly.pdbx_strand_id
1 'polypeptide(L)'
;MSKSETGVKSKLILELLVITYFFIAVLATKYIFKGPSTASLPGLSWLIVFGCYSIYNKKYNDLVDESSEFILSKVNKIAIKIMIYSIVIISIFFATPYTSNINISNIDTGIILIAVLYIQSLSKLVLYIYFDKRGICN
;
A
#
# COMPACT_ATOMS: atom_id res chain seq x y z
N MET A 1 -27.03 8.36 -14.09
CA MET A 1 -26.09 7.75 -13.11
C MET A 1 -24.85 7.37 -13.89
N SER A 2 -23.90 8.30 -14.05
CA SER A 2 -22.68 8.04 -14.82
C SER A 2 -21.77 7.12 -14.01
N LYS A 3 -21.31 6.03 -14.63
CA LYS A 3 -20.22 5.21 -14.08
C LYS A 3 -19.01 6.13 -13.93
N SER A 4 -18.74 6.61 -12.73
CA SER A 4 -17.45 7.21 -12.40
C SER A 4 -16.48 6.05 -12.24
N GLU A 5 -15.98 5.54 -13.37
CA GLU A 5 -14.81 4.68 -13.32
C GLU A 5 -13.70 5.50 -12.68
N THR A 6 -13.25 5.04 -11.52
CA THR A 6 -12.24 5.75 -10.75
C THR A 6 -10.93 5.62 -11.49
N GLY A 7 -10.30 6.77 -11.72
CA GLY A 7 -8.98 6.87 -12.32
C GLY A 7 -7.96 5.88 -11.79
N VAL A 8 -7.08 5.42 -12.67
CA VAL A 8 -5.98 4.53 -12.27
C VAL A 8 -5.08 5.21 -11.23
N LYS A 9 -4.81 6.53 -11.33
CA LYS A 9 -4.02 7.27 -10.33
C LYS A 9 -4.73 7.35 -8.99
N SER A 10 -6.03 7.68 -9.00
CA SER A 10 -6.80 7.79 -7.75
C SER A 10 -6.90 6.45 -7.04
N LYS A 11 -7.02 5.34 -7.78
CA LYS A 11 -6.96 3.98 -7.24
C LYS A 11 -5.62 3.67 -6.57
N LEU A 12 -4.50 4.01 -7.20
CA LEU A 12 -3.16 3.81 -6.63
C LEU A 12 -2.93 4.66 -5.38
N ILE A 13 -3.41 5.90 -5.38
CA ILE A 13 -3.33 6.80 -4.21
C ILE A 13 -4.19 6.26 -3.07
N LEU A 14 -5.39 5.74 -3.36
CA LEU A 14 -6.24 5.10 -2.35
C LEU A 14 -5.55 3.87 -1.75
N GLU A 15 -4.99 3.00 -2.59
CA GLU A 15 -4.22 1.83 -2.15
C GLU A 15 -3.11 2.24 -1.19
N LEU A 16 -2.35 3.28 -1.52
CA LEU A 16 -1.30 3.82 -0.66
C LEU A 16 -1.86 4.38 0.65
N LEU A 17 -2.94 5.17 0.60
CA LEU A 17 -3.56 5.76 1.80
C LEU A 17 -4.06 4.68 2.76
N VAL A 18 -4.73 3.65 2.24
CA VAL A 18 -5.23 2.53 3.05
C VAL A 18 -4.08 1.77 3.71
N ILE A 19 -3.01 1.47 2.98
CA ILE A 19 -1.85 0.76 3.56
C ILE A 19 -1.12 1.63 4.58
N THR A 20 -0.95 2.93 4.30
CA THR A 20 -0.37 3.90 5.24
C THR A 20 -1.16 3.94 6.54
N TYR A 21 -2.48 3.97 6.42
CA TYR A 21 -3.38 3.98 7.55
C TYR A 21 -3.20 2.73 8.44
N PHE A 22 -3.20 1.54 7.85
CA PHE A 22 -2.95 0.30 8.59
C PHE A 22 -1.56 0.28 9.22
N PHE A 23 -0.55 0.79 8.53
CA PHE A 23 0.82 0.86 9.05
C PHE A 23 0.90 1.74 10.29
N ILE A 24 0.32 2.94 10.25
CA ILE A 24 0.26 3.85 11.41
C ILE A 24 -0.55 3.23 12.55
N ALA A 25 -1.67 2.58 12.25
CA ALA A 25 -2.52 1.94 13.26
C ALA A 25 -1.74 0.86 14.03
N VAL A 26 -1.05 -0.04 13.33
CA VAL A 26 -0.27 -1.10 13.99
C VAL A 26 0.91 -0.54 14.80
N LEU A 27 1.60 0.48 14.28
CA LEU A 27 2.67 1.17 15.03
C LEU A 27 2.13 1.85 16.30
N ALA A 28 0.99 2.55 16.19
CA ALA A 28 0.35 3.20 17.31
C ALA A 28 -0.09 2.20 18.39
N THR A 29 -0.67 1.06 18.00
CA THR A 29 -1.04 -0.01 18.94
C THR A 29 0.19 -0.60 19.63
N LYS A 30 1.32 -0.75 18.94
CA LYS A 30 2.53 -1.33 19.56
C LYS A 30 3.25 -0.34 20.49
N TYR A 31 3.43 0.90 20.06
CA TYR A 31 4.32 1.85 20.74
C TYR A 31 3.59 2.85 21.65
N ILE A 32 2.34 3.20 21.33
CA ILE A 32 1.59 4.27 22.02
C ILE A 32 0.52 3.68 22.94
N PHE A 33 -0.34 2.81 22.40
CA PHE A 33 -1.47 2.25 23.12
C PHE A 33 -1.15 0.83 23.61
N LYS A 34 -0.46 0.71 24.75
CA LYS A 34 -0.27 -0.57 25.44
C LYS A 34 -1.60 -1.09 26.04
N GLY A 35 -2.55 -1.53 25.22
CA GLY A 35 -3.81 -2.12 25.68
C GLY A 35 -4.88 -2.31 24.59
N PRO A 36 -5.90 -3.16 24.81
CA PRO A 36 -6.91 -3.52 23.81
C PRO A 36 -8.00 -2.45 23.59
N SER A 37 -7.88 -1.26 24.19
CA SER A 37 -8.91 -0.22 24.19
C SER A 37 -8.98 0.63 22.91
N THR A 38 -8.27 0.25 21.85
CA THR A 38 -8.19 1.03 20.60
C THR A 38 -9.27 0.68 19.57
N ALA A 39 -10.41 0.11 19.96
CA ALA A 39 -11.45 -0.26 19.00
C ALA A 39 -12.20 0.95 18.38
N SER A 40 -12.17 2.12 19.02
CA SER A 40 -12.95 3.31 18.59
C SER A 40 -12.18 4.33 17.75
N LEU A 41 -10.86 4.46 17.92
CA LEU A 41 -10.00 5.33 17.10
C LEU A 41 -9.95 4.95 15.60
N PRO A 42 -10.00 3.66 15.21
CA PRO A 42 -9.88 3.26 13.82
C PRO A 42 -11.04 3.76 12.95
N GLY A 43 -12.27 3.72 13.47
CA GLY A 43 -13.46 4.11 12.72
C GLY A 43 -13.48 5.60 12.33
N LEU A 44 -13.10 6.48 13.26
CA LEU A 44 -13.03 7.93 13.00
C LEU A 44 -11.95 8.29 11.99
N SER A 45 -10.78 7.63 12.07
CA SER A 45 -9.72 7.81 11.07
C SER A 45 -10.11 7.30 9.67
N TRP A 46 -10.96 6.28 9.57
CA TRP A 46 -11.44 5.76 8.29
C TRP A 46 -12.33 6.78 7.55
N LEU A 47 -13.15 7.54 8.29
CA LEU A 47 -13.95 8.63 7.72
C LEU A 47 -13.08 9.76 7.17
N ILE A 48 -11.94 10.05 7.81
CA ILE A 48 -10.97 11.05 7.32
C ILE A 48 -10.34 10.57 6.02
N VAL A 49 -9.89 9.31 5.95
CA VAL A 49 -9.32 8.73 4.73
C VAL A 49 -10.33 8.75 3.58
N PHE A 50 -11.58 8.36 3.84
CA PHE A 50 -12.64 8.39 2.84
C PHE A 50 -13.00 9.81 2.40
N GLY A 51 -13.04 10.77 3.32
CA GLY A 51 -13.23 12.19 3.03
C GLY A 51 -12.13 12.76 2.14
N CYS A 52 -10.87 12.51 2.48
CA CYS A 52 -9.71 12.90 1.67
C CYS A 52 -9.78 12.28 0.27
N TYR A 53 -10.12 10.99 0.17
CA TYR A 53 -10.27 10.31 -1.12
C TYR A 53 -11.39 10.92 -1.97
N SER A 54 -12.55 11.19 -1.38
CA SER A 54 -13.69 11.78 -2.08
C SER A 54 -13.37 13.16 -2.65
N ILE A 55 -12.70 14.02 -1.86
CA ILE A 55 -12.23 15.34 -2.31
C ILE A 55 -11.21 15.21 -3.44
N TYR A 56 -10.26 14.28 -3.31
CA TYR A 56 -9.23 14.06 -4.33
C TYR A 56 -9.84 13.57 -5.65
N ASN A 57 -10.72 12.56 -5.59
CA ASN A 57 -11.37 12.00 -6.76
C ASN A 57 -12.22 13.04 -7.50
N LYS A 58 -12.95 13.89 -6.75
CA LYS A 58 -13.74 14.99 -7.32
C LYS A 58 -12.88 16.06 -8.00
N LYS A 59 -11.66 16.30 -7.51
CA LYS A 59 -10.75 17.32 -8.04
C LYS A 59 -10.01 16.86 -9.30
N TYR A 60 -9.58 15.61 -9.33
CA TYR A 60 -8.72 15.11 -10.41
C TYR A 60 -9.48 14.40 -11.52
N ASN A 61 -10.73 13.97 -11.28
CA ASN A 61 -11.68 13.38 -12.24
C ASN A 61 -10.97 12.64 -13.39
N ASP A 62 -10.08 11.72 -13.01
CA ASP A 62 -9.18 11.05 -13.94
C ASP A 62 -10.04 10.26 -14.93
N LEU A 63 -9.81 10.49 -16.22
CA LEU A 63 -10.41 9.66 -17.25
C LEU A 63 -9.62 8.35 -17.32
N VAL A 64 -10.34 7.22 -17.30
CA VAL A 64 -9.74 5.92 -17.59
C VAL A 64 -9.42 5.89 -19.08
N ASP A 65 -8.16 6.17 -19.40
CA ASP A 65 -7.63 6.05 -20.76
C ASP A 65 -6.95 4.68 -20.92
N GLU A 66 -7.03 4.11 -22.13
CA GLU A 66 -6.45 2.81 -22.49
C GLU A 66 -4.93 2.79 -22.24
N SER A 67 -4.28 3.96 -22.43
CA SER A 67 -2.87 4.19 -22.09
C SER A 67 -2.56 3.99 -20.60
N SER A 68 -3.48 4.39 -19.72
CA SER A 68 -3.32 4.29 -18.27
C SER A 68 -3.44 2.87 -17.77
N GLU A 69 -4.31 2.06 -18.38
CA GLU A 69 -4.41 0.63 -18.08
C GLU A 69 -3.17 -0.14 -18.54
N PHE A 70 -2.63 0.20 -19.72
CA PHE A 70 -1.40 -0.40 -20.22
C PHE A 70 -0.19 -0.11 -19.31
N ILE A 71 -0.04 1.14 -18.86
CA ILE A 71 1.00 1.53 -17.90
C ILE A 71 0.83 0.75 -16.59
N LEU A 72 -0.39 0.66 -16.06
CA LEU A 72 -0.68 -0.08 -14.84
C LEU A 72 -0.31 -1.56 -14.96
N SER A 73 -0.62 -2.20 -16.08
CA SER A 73 -0.27 -3.61 -16.35
C SER A 73 1.25 -3.82 -16.33
N LYS A 74 2.01 -2.93 -16.97
CA LYS A 74 3.48 -2.97 -16.97
C LYS A 74 4.05 -2.81 -15.56
N VAL A 75 3.54 -1.85 -14.79
CA VAL A 75 3.94 -1.61 -13.40
C VAL A 75 3.59 -2.81 -12.51
N ASN A 76 2.40 -3.40 -12.67
CA ASN A 76 1.99 -4.60 -11.94
C ASN A 76 2.91 -5.78 -12.20
N LYS A 77 3.33 -6.00 -13.45
CA LYS A 77 4.28 -7.08 -13.79
C LYS A 77 5.62 -6.91 -13.07
N ILE A 78 6.10 -5.67 -12.92
CA ILE A 78 7.31 -5.36 -12.16
C ILE A 78 7.06 -5.56 -10.65
N ALA A 79 5.94 -5.04 -10.14
CA ALA A 79 5.59 -5.13 -8.73
C ALA A 79 5.45 -6.58 -8.25
N ILE A 80 4.85 -7.48 -9.05
CA ILE A 80 4.73 -8.91 -8.73
C ILE A 80 6.11 -9.56 -8.60
N LYS A 81 7.04 -9.25 -9.51
CA LYS A 81 8.43 -9.78 -9.42
C LYS A 81 9.10 -9.34 -8.12
N ILE A 82 9.00 -8.04 -7.79
CA ILE A 82 9.55 -7.50 -6.54
C ILE A 82 8.91 -8.20 -5.32
N MET A 83 7.59 -8.39 -5.32
CA MET A 83 6.86 -9.05 -4.25
C MET A 83 7.35 -10.50 -4.03
N ILE A 84 7.57 -11.25 -5.11
CA ILE A 84 8.10 -12.62 -5.03
C ILE A 84 9.50 -12.61 -4.39
N TYR A 85 10.39 -11.71 -4.82
CA TYR A 85 11.72 -11.59 -4.22
C TYR A 85 11.65 -11.22 -2.73
N SER A 86 10.78 -10.29 -2.35
CA SER A 86 10.57 -9.91 -0.95
C SER A 86 10.11 -11.09 -0.10
N ILE A 87 9.15 -11.90 -0.60
CA ILE A 87 8.68 -13.10 0.12
C ILE A 87 9.82 -14.10 0.30
N VAL A 88 10.60 -14.38 -0.74
CA VAL A 88 11.73 -15.32 -0.66
C VAL A 88 12.75 -14.85 0.38
N ILE A 89 13.10 -13.57 0.39
CA ILE A 89 14.04 -13.01 1.37
C ILE A 89 13.50 -13.18 2.80
N ILE A 90 12.23 -12.81 3.03
CA ILE A 90 11.60 -12.94 4.35
C ILE A 90 11.57 -14.42 4.79
N SER A 91 11.20 -15.33 3.89
CA SER A 91 11.19 -16.77 4.18
C SER A 91 12.57 -17.30 4.57
N ILE A 92 13.64 -16.84 3.91
CA ILE A 92 15.01 -17.21 4.27
C ILE A 92 15.32 -16.73 5.69
N PHE A 93 15.01 -15.48 6.03
CA PHE A 93 15.24 -14.92 7.38
C PHE A 93 14.50 -15.69 8.49
N PHE A 94 13.27 -16.14 8.22
CA PHE A 94 12.49 -16.96 9.15
C PHE A 94 12.98 -18.41 9.23
N ALA A 95 13.53 -18.97 8.15
CA ALA A 95 14.01 -20.36 8.12
C ALA A 95 15.44 -20.52 8.65
N THR A 96 16.27 -19.48 8.61
CA THR A 96 17.65 -19.57 9.09
C THR A 96 17.75 -19.68 10.62
N PRO A 97 18.59 -20.58 11.16
CA PRO A 97 18.72 -20.81 12.59
C PRO A 97 19.34 -19.64 13.37
N TYR A 98 19.91 -18.62 12.71
CA TYR A 98 20.45 -17.43 13.38
C TYR A 98 19.40 -16.61 14.13
N THR A 99 18.12 -16.73 13.75
CA THR A 99 16.98 -16.06 14.41
C THR A 99 16.29 -16.93 15.45
N SER A 100 16.72 -18.19 15.63
CA SER A 100 16.09 -19.13 16.58
C SER A 100 16.13 -18.68 18.05
N ASN A 101 17.08 -17.82 18.41
CA ASN A 101 17.20 -17.20 19.75
C ASN A 101 16.41 -15.88 19.91
N ILE A 102 15.80 -15.36 18.84
CA ILE A 102 15.02 -14.13 18.87
C ILE A 102 13.55 -14.51 18.92
N ASN A 103 12.90 -14.26 20.07
CA ASN A 103 11.47 -14.47 20.20
C ASN A 103 10.71 -13.34 19.47
N ILE A 104 10.42 -13.55 18.18
CA ILE A 104 9.66 -12.61 17.34
C ILE A 104 8.18 -12.73 17.70
N SER A 105 7.56 -11.64 18.17
CA SER A 105 6.13 -11.65 18.46
C SER A 105 5.30 -11.60 17.18
N ASN A 106 4.05 -12.08 17.23
CA ASN A 106 3.12 -12.01 16.09
C ASN A 106 2.90 -10.56 15.61
N ILE A 107 2.98 -9.58 16.52
CA ILE A 107 2.85 -8.16 16.19
C ILE A 107 4.07 -7.69 15.39
N ASP A 108 5.28 -8.15 15.73
CA ASP A 108 6.51 -7.82 14.99
C ASP A 108 6.45 -8.35 13.56
N THR A 109 6.03 -9.60 13.39
CA THR A 109 5.81 -10.20 12.06
C THR A 109 4.76 -9.42 11.27
N GLY A 110 3.67 -8.99 11.92
CA GLY A 110 2.65 -8.13 11.30
C GLY A 110 3.20 -6.79 10.82
N ILE A 111 4.05 -6.14 11.61
CA ILE A 111 4.72 -4.87 11.23
C ILE A 111 5.63 -5.08 10.01
N ILE A 112 6.41 -6.17 9.98
CA ILE A 112 7.30 -6.49 8.86
C ILE A 112 6.48 -6.67 7.58
N LEU A 113 5.38 -7.44 7.63
CA LEU A 113 4.53 -7.68 6.47
C LEU A 113 3.87 -6.40 5.95
N ILE A 114 3.33 -5.55 6.84
CA ILE A 114 2.72 -4.28 6.42
C ILE A 114 3.77 -3.31 5.89
N ALA A 115 4.99 -3.29 6.45
CA ALA A 115 6.09 -2.47 5.93
C ALA A 115 6.46 -2.86 4.49
N VAL A 116 6.50 -4.16 4.19
CA VAL A 116 6.75 -4.66 2.82
C VAL A 116 5.64 -4.23 1.87
N LEU A 117 4.37 -4.36 2.28
CA LEU A 117 3.22 -3.89 1.50
C LEU A 117 3.25 -2.38 1.26
N TYR A 118 3.68 -1.60 2.26
CA TYR A 118 3.81 -0.16 2.16
C TYR A 118 4.88 0.26 1.14
N ILE A 119 6.07 -0.34 1.22
CA ILE A 119 7.16 -0.12 0.25
C ILE A 119 6.71 -0.52 -1.16
N GLN A 120 5.99 -1.63 -1.30
CA GLN A 120 5.46 -2.09 -2.58
C GLN A 120 4.43 -1.11 -3.18
N SER A 121 3.51 -0.61 -2.36
CA SER A 121 2.50 0.37 -2.79
C SER A 121 3.14 1.69 -3.21
N LEU A 122 4.13 2.19 -2.45
CA LEU A 122 4.92 3.36 -2.83
C LEU A 122 5.65 3.15 -4.15
N SER A 123 6.35 2.01 -4.30
CA SER A 123 7.10 1.69 -5.52
C SER A 123 6.19 1.64 -6.74
N LYS A 124 5.00 1.05 -6.61
CA LYS A 124 3.98 0.97 -7.66
C LYS A 124 3.51 2.36 -8.08
N LEU A 125 3.22 3.25 -7.12
CA LEU A 125 2.79 4.61 -7.39
C LEU A 125 3.90 5.44 -8.07
N VAL A 126 5.14 5.33 -7.60
CA VAL A 126 6.30 6.03 -8.20
C VAL A 126 6.55 5.54 -9.63
N LEU A 127 6.54 4.23 -9.85
CA LEU A 127 6.71 3.64 -11.18
C LEU A 127 5.60 4.08 -12.13
N TYR A 128 4.36 4.12 -11.64
CA TYR A 128 3.23 4.58 -12.43
C TYR A 128 3.39 6.05 -12.86
N ILE A 129 3.70 6.96 -11.93
CA ILE A 129 3.96 8.37 -12.25
C ILE A 129 5.14 8.52 -13.21
N TYR A 130 6.18 7.69 -13.06
CA TYR A 130 7.34 7.72 -13.92
C TYR A 130 7.00 7.35 -15.38
N PHE A 131 6.24 6.28 -15.59
CA PHE A 131 5.82 5.87 -16.94
C PHE A 131 4.76 6.80 -17.54
N ASP A 132 3.87 7.35 -16.71
CA ASP A 132 2.88 8.36 -17.11
C ASP A 132 3.56 9.65 -17.61
N LYS A 133 4.59 10.15 -16.90
CA LYS A 133 5.31 11.37 -17.30
C LYS A 133 6.24 11.21 -18.50
N ARG A 134 6.85 10.03 -18.69
CA ARG A 134 7.77 9.80 -19.81
C ARG A 134 7.04 9.51 -21.13
N GLY A 135 5.74 9.24 -21.09
CA GLY A 135 5.04 8.58 -22.19
C GLY A 135 5.61 7.17 -22.40
N ILE A 136 4.81 6.27 -22.99
CA ILE A 136 5.30 4.95 -23.38
C ILE A 136 6.16 5.13 -24.64
N CYS A 137 7.34 5.73 -24.50
CA CYS A 137 8.38 5.66 -25.52
C CYS A 137 9.27 4.44 -25.21
N ASN A 138 8.74 3.27 -25.55
CA ASN A 138 9.53 2.19 -26.15
C ASN A 138 8.61 1.24 -26.91
#